data_AF-A0A497J6D6-F1
#
_entry.id   AF-A0A497J6D6-F1
#
_cell.length_a   1.000
_cell.length_b   1.000
_cell.length_c   1.000
_cell.angle_alpha   90.00
_cell.angle_beta   90.00
_cell.angle_gamma   90.00
#
_symmetry.space_group_name_H-M   'P 1'
#
loop_
_entity.id
_entity.type
_entity.pdbx_description
1 polymer ?
#
loop_
_entity_poly.entity_id
_entity_poly.type
_entity_poly.pdbx_seq_one_letter_code
_entity_poly.pdbx_strand_id
1 'polypeptide(L)'
;MLKMGDWREKWINWKVERLMYIARILEETVKEKRPEAIFSIDVYSDVLLYDDAPSWLAQDKNILANSDFFMVIMAYPFLENADNPEEWVEAVAREAVAAFGKGRTLIKIQSYDWEKELWIPSDVFSSIIEAAYEGGAVNVGYYPEDPFSGIPDAQTVRNAFLVYGTTPSRPVHVLMLSNSVDLPAARKIAVNIGRHRVLVTLTNENVNISRDAMIILGGPKAYEGIGNVSSSYLPKSQAEKLISEENSMVTVVSRKNEIDYVIIAGHTRIETASAASEFPAPWIRLTALSDYVLGCRPVRLGPVVFSYQRVNFEDLSKANATILVVDPDDSRLSKEDIVKLHEQEKTVIAYLSIGQAESYRSYWDDKWELDPPRWLGTEDLEWPENYWVRYWDQEWKNIVFTCLHKIIEKGFDGVLLDRVDAYEYWEEKGVLDAKQKMLNFVLEISARAKQERCFLIIPQNAEELIEDHYYLEAIDGVSSEDVWTIGNYERPQDEVELRLNTLDRIISRGKLVLVLDYPSSAKMRETFCLRAKERGYIPYSSSIDLSGINYDFLNECWGTP
;
A
#
# COMPACT_ATOMS: atom_id res chain seq x y z
N MET A 1 -10.49 -62.93 15.59
CA MET A 1 -9.88 -61.61 15.27
C MET A 1 -10.92 -60.75 14.54
N LEU A 2 -11.96 -60.28 15.25
CA LEU A 2 -12.69 -59.09 14.82
C LEU A 2 -11.70 -57.92 15.01
N LYS A 3 -11.39 -57.23 13.91
CA LYS A 3 -10.17 -56.43 13.73
C LYS A 3 -10.08 -55.29 14.75
N MET A 4 -9.02 -55.26 15.57
CA MET A 4 -8.68 -54.14 16.47
C MET A 4 -8.66 -52.75 15.78
N GLY A 5 -8.55 -52.69 14.45
CA GLY A 5 -8.62 -51.44 13.68
C GLY A 5 -9.97 -50.71 13.77
N ASP A 6 -11.08 -51.44 13.85
CA ASP A 6 -12.44 -50.85 13.82
C ASP A 6 -12.75 -50.03 15.10
N TRP A 7 -12.27 -50.48 16.26
CA TRP A 7 -12.47 -49.75 17.52
C TRP A 7 -11.59 -48.52 17.66
N ARG A 8 -10.37 -48.55 17.12
CA ARG A 8 -9.46 -47.40 17.16
C ARG A 8 -10.02 -46.25 16.33
N GLU A 9 -10.47 -46.53 15.12
CA GLU A 9 -11.08 -45.52 14.23
C GLU A 9 -12.38 -44.95 14.82
N LYS A 10 -13.28 -45.81 15.32
CA LYS A 10 -14.50 -45.37 16.03
C LYS A 10 -14.19 -44.48 17.23
N TRP A 11 -13.17 -44.82 18.01
CA TRP A 11 -12.75 -44.01 19.16
C TRP A 11 -12.20 -42.64 18.74
N ILE A 12 -11.40 -42.61 17.67
CA ILE A 12 -10.85 -41.36 17.12
C ILE A 12 -11.99 -40.45 16.66
N ASN A 13 -12.88 -40.96 15.81
CA ASN A 13 -14.01 -40.18 15.29
C ASN A 13 -14.91 -39.69 16.43
N TRP A 14 -15.22 -40.55 17.40
CA TRP A 14 -16.02 -40.16 18.57
C TRP A 14 -15.37 -39.01 19.36
N LYS A 15 -14.05 -39.04 19.59
CA LYS A 15 -13.35 -37.96 20.30
C LYS A 15 -13.44 -36.64 19.55
N VAL A 16 -13.14 -36.65 18.24
CA VAL A 16 -13.15 -35.45 17.40
C VAL A 16 -14.55 -34.83 17.38
N GLU A 17 -15.57 -35.63 17.08
CA GLU A 17 -16.97 -35.18 17.06
C GLU A 17 -17.41 -34.66 18.42
N ARG A 18 -17.00 -35.32 19.51
CA ARG A 18 -17.39 -34.92 20.87
C ARG A 18 -16.76 -33.59 21.28
N LEU A 19 -15.51 -33.32 20.91
CA LEU A 19 -14.86 -32.03 21.19
C LEU A 19 -15.53 -30.89 20.42
N MET A 20 -15.86 -31.12 19.13
CA MET A 20 -16.58 -30.13 18.33
C MET A 20 -18.00 -29.87 18.85
N TYR A 21 -18.68 -30.92 19.32
CA TYR A 21 -19.98 -30.79 19.98
C TYR A 21 -19.90 -29.94 21.25
N ILE A 22 -18.88 -30.15 22.09
CA ILE A 22 -18.66 -29.34 23.29
C ILE A 22 -18.38 -27.88 22.92
N ALA A 23 -17.54 -27.64 21.91
CA ALA A 23 -17.24 -26.30 21.42
C ALA A 23 -18.51 -25.56 20.97
N ARG A 24 -19.42 -26.25 20.27
CA ARG A 24 -20.70 -25.68 19.83
C ARG A 24 -21.62 -25.34 21.00
N ILE A 25 -21.72 -26.20 22.02
CA ILE A 25 -22.51 -25.89 23.23
C ILE A 25 -21.97 -24.62 23.91
N LEU A 26 -20.65 -24.49 24.02
CA LEU A 26 -20.03 -23.32 24.64
C LEU A 26 -20.32 -22.05 23.84
N GLU A 27 -20.21 -22.11 22.52
CA GLU A 27 -20.57 -21.00 21.64
C GLU A 27 -22.03 -20.58 21.81
N GLU A 28 -22.97 -21.52 21.73
CA GLU A 28 -24.40 -21.25 21.88
C GLU A 28 -24.70 -20.60 23.23
N THR A 29 -24.14 -21.16 24.30
CA THR A 29 -24.31 -20.64 25.68
C THR A 29 -23.82 -19.20 25.81
N VAL A 30 -22.69 -18.86 25.19
CA VAL A 30 -22.17 -17.48 25.21
C VAL A 30 -23.02 -16.57 24.32
N LYS A 31 -23.44 -17.04 23.14
CA LYS A 31 -24.25 -16.25 22.20
C LYS A 31 -25.64 -15.93 22.72
N GLU A 32 -26.19 -16.72 23.65
CA GLU A 32 -27.40 -16.35 24.41
C GLU A 32 -27.24 -15.02 25.17
N LYS A 33 -26.01 -14.69 25.61
CA LYS A 33 -25.70 -13.44 26.31
C LYS A 33 -25.10 -12.39 25.40
N ARG A 34 -24.37 -12.81 24.37
CA ARG A 34 -23.60 -11.96 23.47
C ARG A 34 -23.66 -12.47 22.02
N PRO A 35 -24.76 -12.21 21.30
CA PRO A 35 -25.01 -12.79 19.98
C PRO A 35 -23.92 -12.50 18.94
N GLU A 36 -23.21 -11.39 19.09
CA GLU A 36 -22.12 -10.94 18.21
C GLU A 36 -20.75 -11.57 18.50
N ALA A 37 -20.66 -12.42 19.53
CA ALA A 37 -19.39 -13.06 19.89
C ALA A 37 -18.85 -13.96 18.77
N ILE A 38 -17.57 -13.81 18.47
CA ILE A 38 -16.83 -14.59 17.48
C ILE A 38 -16.06 -15.70 18.20
N PHE A 39 -16.05 -16.90 17.61
CA PHE A 39 -15.39 -18.08 18.16
C PHE A 39 -14.33 -18.61 17.22
N SER A 40 -13.18 -18.95 17.79
CA SER A 40 -12.08 -19.58 17.09
C SER A 40 -11.61 -20.86 17.77
N ILE A 41 -10.97 -21.73 17.00
CA ILE A 41 -10.34 -22.96 17.48
C ILE A 41 -8.86 -22.90 17.11
N ASP A 42 -7.99 -23.12 18.10
CA ASP A 42 -6.57 -23.36 17.87
C ASP A 42 -6.38 -24.73 17.20
N VAL A 43 -5.69 -24.74 16.05
CA VAL A 43 -5.43 -25.93 15.25
C VAL A 43 -3.92 -26.17 15.19
N TYR A 44 -3.50 -27.39 15.52
CA TYR A 44 -2.11 -27.80 15.37
C TYR A 44 -1.75 -27.92 13.88
N SER A 45 -0.55 -27.47 13.49
CA SER A 45 -0.02 -27.58 12.13
C SER A 45 -0.06 -29.02 11.60
N ASP A 46 0.20 -30.01 12.45
CA ASP A 46 0.11 -31.44 12.13
C ASP A 46 -1.23 -31.87 11.51
N VAL A 47 -2.35 -31.24 11.90
CA VAL A 47 -3.69 -31.53 11.33
C VAL A 47 -3.75 -31.20 9.84
N LEU A 48 -2.93 -30.27 9.39
CA LEU A 48 -2.81 -29.89 7.98
C LEU A 48 -1.87 -30.83 7.24
N LEU A 49 -0.78 -31.23 7.89
CA LEU A 49 0.35 -31.93 7.28
C LEU A 49 0.20 -33.46 7.27
N TYR A 50 -0.57 -34.05 8.20
CA TYR A 50 -0.69 -35.49 8.37
C TYR A 50 -2.16 -35.94 8.46
N ASP A 51 -2.56 -36.86 7.58
CA ASP A 51 -3.94 -37.37 7.53
C ASP A 51 -4.33 -38.20 8.77
N ASP A 52 -3.36 -38.74 9.52
CA ASP A 52 -3.59 -39.55 10.72
C ASP A 52 -3.51 -38.75 12.04
N ALA A 53 -3.32 -37.42 11.95
CA ALA A 53 -3.34 -36.46 13.05
C ALA A 53 -4.54 -36.59 14.02
N PRO A 54 -5.78 -36.92 13.56
CA PRO A 54 -6.89 -37.16 14.47
C PRO A 54 -6.59 -38.20 15.56
N SER A 55 -5.66 -39.12 15.32
CA SER A 55 -5.37 -40.19 16.26
C SER A 55 -4.65 -39.75 17.54
N TRP A 56 -3.78 -38.73 17.47
CA TRP A 56 -3.09 -38.16 18.65
C TRP A 56 -3.60 -36.78 19.07
N LEU A 57 -4.10 -35.96 18.14
CA LEU A 57 -4.57 -34.60 18.44
C LEU A 57 -6.08 -34.50 18.66
N ALA A 58 -6.85 -35.51 18.23
CA ALA A 58 -8.31 -35.46 18.21
C ALA A 58 -8.86 -34.21 17.49
N GLN A 59 -8.16 -33.75 16.46
CA GLN A 59 -8.58 -32.72 15.51
C GLN A 59 -8.58 -33.31 14.11
N ASP A 60 -9.59 -32.98 13.30
CA ASP A 60 -9.73 -33.45 11.93
C ASP A 60 -9.96 -32.28 10.97
N LYS A 61 -9.16 -32.24 9.90
CA LYS A 61 -9.19 -31.16 8.91
C LYS A 61 -10.55 -30.99 8.25
N ASN A 62 -11.23 -32.08 7.88
CA ASN A 62 -12.51 -31.99 7.18
C ASN A 62 -13.64 -31.56 8.11
N ILE A 63 -13.64 -32.04 9.36
CA ILE A 63 -14.63 -31.61 10.37
C ILE A 63 -14.45 -30.12 10.70
N LEU A 64 -13.20 -29.66 10.84
CA LEU A 64 -12.90 -28.24 11.08
C LEU A 64 -13.32 -27.35 9.90
N ALA A 65 -13.02 -27.77 8.66
CA ALA A 65 -13.40 -27.05 7.44
C ALA A 65 -14.92 -26.90 7.28
N ASN A 66 -15.68 -27.91 7.68
CA ASN A 66 -17.15 -27.90 7.62
C ASN A 66 -17.83 -27.18 8.81
N SER A 67 -17.06 -26.69 9.79
CA SER A 67 -17.60 -25.88 10.89
C SER A 67 -17.75 -24.41 10.49
N ASP A 68 -18.31 -23.56 11.36
CA ASP A 68 -18.37 -22.09 11.16
C ASP A 68 -17.34 -21.32 12.01
N PHE A 69 -16.48 -22.03 12.74
CA PHE A 69 -15.47 -21.41 13.60
C PHE A 69 -14.35 -20.77 12.77
N PHE A 70 -13.71 -19.75 13.32
CA PHE A 70 -12.44 -19.24 12.80
C PHE A 70 -11.29 -20.19 13.21
N MET A 71 -10.36 -20.44 12.31
CA MET A 71 -9.23 -21.35 12.55
C MET A 71 -8.00 -20.53 12.93
N VAL A 72 -7.40 -20.84 14.07
CA VAL A 72 -6.13 -20.24 14.52
C VAL A 72 -5.04 -21.29 14.41
N ILE A 73 -4.26 -21.23 13.33
CA ILE A 73 -3.23 -22.23 13.05
C ILE A 73 -1.99 -21.91 13.85
N MET A 74 -1.53 -22.86 14.67
CA MET A 74 -0.27 -22.74 15.40
C MET A 74 0.90 -23.08 14.47
N ALA A 75 1.36 -22.09 13.71
CA ALA A 75 2.49 -22.21 12.81
C ALA A 75 3.78 -21.91 13.59
N TYR A 76 4.20 -22.89 14.40
CA TYR A 76 5.29 -22.79 15.36
C TYR A 76 6.51 -23.61 14.88
N PRO A 77 7.32 -23.08 13.95
CA PRO A 77 8.37 -23.86 13.30
C PRO A 77 9.47 -24.35 14.25
N PHE A 78 9.77 -23.62 15.32
CA PHE A 78 10.78 -24.04 16.29
C PHE A 78 10.25 -25.10 17.24
N LEU A 79 8.96 -25.02 17.61
CA LEU A 79 8.31 -26.08 18.39
C LEU A 79 8.22 -27.39 17.59
N GLU A 80 7.97 -27.28 16.27
CA GLU A 80 7.91 -28.39 15.34
C GLU A 80 9.28 -28.85 14.81
N ASN A 81 10.37 -28.25 15.30
CA ASN A 81 11.74 -28.58 14.89
C ASN A 81 11.97 -28.54 13.36
N ALA A 82 11.40 -27.54 12.69
CA ALA A 82 11.55 -27.35 11.26
C ALA A 82 12.99 -26.98 10.88
N ASP A 83 13.55 -27.68 9.88
CA ASP A 83 14.90 -27.42 9.36
C ASP A 83 15.02 -26.01 8.74
N ASN A 84 13.96 -25.57 8.06
CA ASN A 84 13.84 -24.23 7.50
C ASN A 84 12.52 -23.59 7.98
N PRO A 85 12.56 -22.76 9.03
CA PRO A 85 11.36 -22.16 9.63
C PRO A 85 10.47 -21.37 8.65
N GLU A 86 11.08 -20.63 7.71
CA GLU A 86 10.35 -19.80 6.75
C GLU A 86 9.58 -20.66 5.75
N GLU A 87 10.27 -21.56 5.04
CA GLU A 87 9.63 -22.48 4.07
C GLU A 87 8.54 -23.35 4.73
N TRP A 88 8.76 -23.75 5.98
CA TRP A 88 7.79 -24.54 6.71
C TRP A 88 6.52 -23.72 7.04
N VAL A 89 6.68 -22.47 7.51
CA VAL A 89 5.53 -21.60 7.80
C VAL A 89 4.78 -21.22 6.54
N GLU A 90 5.47 -20.94 5.43
CA GLU A 90 4.84 -20.72 4.13
C GLU A 90 3.97 -21.91 3.73
N ALA A 91 4.51 -23.13 3.81
CA ALA A 91 3.78 -24.34 3.46
C ALA A 91 2.55 -24.56 4.35
N VAL A 92 2.69 -24.38 5.67
CA VAL A 92 1.59 -24.50 6.63
C VAL A 92 0.50 -23.46 6.36
N ALA A 93 0.88 -22.21 6.11
CA ALA A 93 -0.07 -21.15 5.77
C ALA A 93 -0.83 -21.45 4.48
N ARG A 94 -0.13 -21.94 3.45
CA ARG A 94 -0.75 -22.35 2.17
C ARG A 94 -1.77 -23.45 2.33
N GLU A 95 -1.41 -24.52 3.05
CA GLU A 95 -2.34 -25.63 3.29
C GLU A 95 -3.54 -25.18 4.14
N ALA A 96 -3.32 -24.33 5.15
CA ALA A 96 -4.42 -23.79 5.96
C ALA A 96 -5.40 -22.93 5.16
N VAL A 97 -4.87 -22.03 4.31
CA VAL A 97 -5.69 -21.15 3.48
C VAL A 97 -6.45 -21.95 2.43
N ALA A 98 -5.83 -22.98 1.85
CA ALA A 98 -6.49 -23.89 0.92
C ALA A 98 -7.61 -24.70 1.61
N ALA A 99 -7.38 -25.18 2.84
CA ALA A 99 -8.34 -26.00 3.57
C ALA A 99 -9.54 -25.21 4.12
N PHE A 100 -9.31 -23.99 4.63
CA PHE A 100 -10.30 -23.27 5.44
C PHE A 100 -10.72 -21.91 4.85
N GLY A 101 -10.00 -21.43 3.83
CA GLY A 101 -10.23 -20.14 3.20
C GLY A 101 -9.61 -18.96 3.95
N LYS A 102 -9.08 -17.98 3.19
CA LYS A 102 -8.36 -16.83 3.75
C LYS A 102 -9.14 -16.01 4.79
N GLY A 103 -10.46 -15.86 4.60
CA GLY A 103 -11.31 -15.05 5.48
C GLY A 103 -11.63 -15.68 6.84
N ARG A 104 -11.29 -16.96 7.04
CA ARG A 104 -11.56 -17.70 8.28
C ARG A 104 -10.31 -18.20 8.99
N THR A 105 -9.13 -17.96 8.43
CA THR A 105 -7.86 -18.49 8.93
C THR A 105 -6.99 -17.38 9.46
N LEU A 106 -6.50 -17.56 10.69
CA LEU A 106 -5.43 -16.77 11.30
C LEU A 106 -4.19 -17.66 11.49
N ILE A 107 -3.05 -17.25 10.94
CA ILE A 107 -1.77 -17.90 11.18
C ILE A 107 -1.13 -17.28 12.42
N LYS A 108 -1.00 -18.06 13.49
CA LYS A 108 -0.40 -17.63 14.75
C LYS A 108 1.06 -18.09 14.78
N ILE A 109 1.97 -17.13 14.78
CA ILE A 109 3.43 -17.34 14.80
C ILE A 109 3.95 -17.32 16.23
N GLN A 110 4.91 -18.19 16.54
CA GLN A 110 5.60 -18.11 17.84
C GLN A 110 6.63 -16.98 17.84
N SER A 111 6.68 -16.19 18.90
CA SER A 111 7.73 -15.18 19.14
C SER A 111 8.78 -15.63 20.17
N TYR A 112 8.55 -16.78 20.80
CA TYR A 112 9.42 -17.37 21.81
C TYR A 112 9.72 -18.82 21.46
N ASP A 113 10.98 -19.21 21.59
CA ASP A 113 11.43 -20.59 21.48
C ASP A 113 11.40 -21.22 22.87
N TRP A 114 10.34 -21.98 23.16
CA TRP A 114 10.16 -22.64 24.47
C TRP A 114 11.16 -23.78 24.71
N GLU A 115 11.72 -24.38 23.66
CA GLU A 115 12.70 -25.45 23.83
C GLU A 115 14.07 -24.87 24.25
N LYS A 116 14.42 -23.70 23.70
CA LYS A 116 15.66 -22.99 24.05
C LYS A 116 15.50 -21.94 25.16
N GLU A 117 14.27 -21.72 25.63
CA GLU A 117 13.91 -20.70 26.63
C GLU A 117 14.37 -19.28 26.25
N LEU A 118 14.26 -18.91 24.98
CA LEU A 118 14.75 -17.63 24.44
C LEU A 118 13.73 -16.96 23.51
N TRP A 119 13.68 -15.63 23.53
CA TRP A 119 12.93 -14.86 22.53
C TRP A 119 13.55 -15.01 21.15
N ILE A 120 12.71 -15.14 20.13
CA ILE A 120 13.16 -15.23 18.75
C ILE A 120 13.69 -13.84 18.33
N PRO A 121 14.90 -13.76 17.73
CA PRO A 121 15.44 -12.50 17.24
C PRO A 121 14.46 -11.78 16.30
N SER A 122 14.30 -10.47 16.43
CA SER A 122 13.27 -9.71 15.72
C SER A 122 13.36 -9.79 14.19
N ASP A 123 14.56 -9.96 13.63
CA ASP A 123 14.78 -10.15 12.20
C ASP A 123 14.27 -11.51 11.70
N VAL A 124 14.55 -12.58 12.46
CA VAL A 124 14.03 -13.93 12.21
C VAL A 124 12.51 -13.99 12.43
N PHE A 125 12.01 -13.31 13.45
CA PHE A 125 10.58 -13.27 13.73
C PHE A 125 9.79 -12.56 12.62
N SER A 126 10.30 -11.42 12.14
CA SER A 126 9.72 -10.70 11.00
C SER A 126 9.71 -11.53 9.72
N SER A 127 10.78 -12.27 9.43
CA SER A 127 10.81 -13.12 8.22
C SER A 127 9.82 -14.28 8.29
N ILE A 128 9.54 -14.82 9.48
CA ILE A 128 8.51 -15.85 9.65
C ILE A 128 7.09 -15.27 9.47
N ILE A 129 6.84 -14.04 9.93
CA ILE A 129 5.57 -13.33 9.66
C ILE A 129 5.40 -13.14 8.15
N GLU A 130 6.44 -12.69 7.47
CA GLU A 130 6.46 -12.54 6.01
C GLU A 130 6.14 -13.88 5.34
N ALA A 131 6.83 -14.96 5.73
CA ALA A 131 6.62 -16.34 5.24
C ALA A 131 5.15 -16.78 5.28
N ALA A 132 4.43 -16.45 6.37
CA ALA A 132 3.01 -16.77 6.49
C ALA A 132 2.16 -16.05 5.43
N TYR A 133 2.47 -14.78 5.14
CA TYR A 133 1.82 -14.04 4.07
C TYR A 133 2.14 -14.60 2.68
N GLU A 134 3.37 -15.10 2.45
CA GLU A 134 3.76 -15.77 1.20
C GLU A 134 2.95 -17.04 0.96
N GLY A 135 2.64 -17.76 2.04
CA GLY A 135 1.71 -18.89 2.03
C GLY A 135 0.26 -18.50 1.73
N GLY A 136 -0.04 -17.22 1.48
CA GLY A 136 -1.38 -16.73 1.16
C GLY A 136 -2.25 -16.41 2.37
N ALA A 137 -1.67 -16.41 3.57
CA ALA A 137 -2.37 -15.91 4.75
C ALA A 137 -2.71 -14.43 4.57
N VAL A 138 -3.81 -14.00 5.17
CA VAL A 138 -4.23 -12.58 5.19
C VAL A 138 -4.38 -12.09 6.62
N ASN A 139 -4.64 -13.00 7.56
CA ASN A 139 -4.64 -12.75 8.99
C ASN A 139 -3.44 -13.47 9.59
N VAL A 140 -2.50 -12.72 10.13
CA VAL A 140 -1.35 -13.26 10.87
C VAL A 140 -1.32 -12.60 12.24
N GLY A 141 -1.05 -13.39 13.27
CA GLY A 141 -0.87 -12.93 14.64
C GLY A 141 0.32 -13.65 15.28
N TYR A 142 0.60 -13.34 16.54
CA TYR A 142 1.71 -13.96 17.22
C TYR A 142 1.48 -14.20 18.70
N TYR A 143 2.29 -15.07 19.29
CA TYR A 143 2.28 -15.38 20.71
C TYR A 143 3.64 -15.91 21.18
N PRO A 144 4.12 -15.57 22.40
CA PRO A 144 3.58 -14.59 23.34
C PRO A 144 4.06 -13.14 23.07
N GLU A 145 3.68 -12.20 23.94
CA GLU A 145 4.22 -10.85 24.00
C GLU A 145 4.60 -10.55 25.46
N ASP A 146 5.75 -9.91 25.67
CA ASP A 146 6.12 -9.26 26.93
C ASP A 146 5.98 -7.74 26.77
N PRO A 147 4.81 -7.17 27.10
CA PRO A 147 4.56 -5.74 26.93
C PRO A 147 5.34 -4.88 27.93
N PHE A 148 5.89 -5.46 29.01
CA PHE A 148 6.67 -4.70 29.99
C PHE A 148 8.09 -4.43 29.50
N SER A 149 8.67 -5.42 28.81
CA SER A 149 10.01 -5.31 28.21
C SER A 149 9.96 -4.85 26.74
N GLY A 150 8.78 -4.83 26.13
CA GLY A 150 8.59 -4.49 24.71
C GLY A 150 9.15 -5.55 23.77
N ILE A 151 8.93 -6.83 24.08
CA ILE A 151 9.43 -7.97 23.29
C ILE A 151 8.24 -8.81 22.78
N PRO A 152 8.16 -9.13 21.48
CA PRO A 152 9.02 -8.65 20.40
C PRO A 152 8.91 -7.13 20.19
N ASP A 153 9.94 -6.52 19.58
CA ASP A 153 9.96 -5.07 19.31
C ASP A 153 8.76 -4.65 18.45
N ALA A 154 7.86 -3.87 19.05
CA ALA A 154 6.60 -3.45 18.44
C ALA A 154 6.78 -2.74 17.07
N GLN A 155 7.84 -1.96 16.88
CA GLN A 155 8.07 -1.29 15.60
C GLN A 155 8.48 -2.30 14.52
N THR A 156 9.36 -3.23 14.87
CA THR A 156 9.80 -4.30 13.96
C THR A 156 8.63 -5.21 13.58
N VAL A 157 7.82 -5.63 14.54
CA VAL A 157 6.62 -6.45 14.31
C VAL A 157 5.58 -5.72 13.48
N ARG A 158 5.35 -4.44 13.77
CA ARG A 158 4.47 -3.58 12.97
C ARG A 158 4.95 -3.58 11.53
N ASN A 159 6.24 -3.32 11.28
CA ASN A 159 6.79 -3.31 9.92
C ASN A 159 6.56 -4.63 9.19
N ALA A 160 6.78 -5.77 9.85
CA ALA A 160 6.52 -7.10 9.27
C ALA A 160 5.05 -7.32 8.93
N PHE A 161 4.12 -6.89 9.78
CA PHE A 161 2.69 -6.96 9.48
C PHE A 161 2.24 -6.01 8.37
N LEU A 162 3.01 -4.96 8.09
CA LEU A 162 2.73 -4.04 7.00
C LEU A 162 3.19 -4.59 5.63
N VAL A 163 4.06 -5.61 5.56
CA VAL A 163 4.55 -6.17 4.28
C VAL A 163 3.45 -6.84 3.44
N TYR A 164 2.36 -7.28 4.08
CA TYR A 164 1.22 -7.87 3.37
C TYR A 164 0.68 -6.92 2.29
N GLY A 165 0.82 -7.32 1.02
CA GLY A 165 0.01 -6.74 -0.04
C GLY A 165 0.62 -6.62 -1.44
N THR A 166 1.92 -6.82 -1.69
CA THR A 166 2.41 -6.85 -3.09
C THR A 166 3.61 -7.74 -3.31
N THR A 167 3.35 -8.83 -3.99
CA THR A 167 4.39 -9.60 -4.67
C THR A 167 4.43 -9.16 -6.13
N PRO A 168 5.62 -8.96 -6.74
CA PRO A 168 5.71 -8.65 -8.16
C PRO A 168 5.01 -9.68 -9.03
N SER A 169 4.28 -9.24 -10.07
CA SER A 169 3.63 -10.14 -11.03
C SER A 169 4.62 -10.98 -11.85
N ARG A 170 5.91 -10.60 -11.87
CA ARG A 170 7.05 -11.32 -12.46
C ARG A 170 8.35 -11.10 -11.68
N PRO A 171 9.41 -11.90 -11.88
CA PRO A 171 10.74 -11.59 -11.38
C PRO A 171 11.22 -10.17 -11.74
N VAL A 172 11.79 -9.49 -10.75
CA VAL A 172 12.42 -8.17 -10.78
C VAL A 172 13.93 -8.37 -10.62
N HIS A 173 14.71 -7.91 -11.59
CA HIS A 173 16.17 -8.02 -11.55
C HIS A 173 16.81 -6.74 -11.02
N VAL A 174 17.52 -6.84 -9.89
CA VAL A 174 18.24 -5.72 -9.27
C VAL A 174 19.73 -5.92 -9.44
N LEU A 175 20.39 -5.02 -10.16
CA LEU A 175 21.84 -4.94 -10.15
C LEU A 175 22.29 -4.02 -9.02
N MET A 176 23.07 -4.54 -8.08
CA MET A 176 23.62 -3.76 -6.98
C MET A 176 25.12 -3.56 -7.15
N LEU A 177 25.54 -2.31 -7.20
CA LEU A 177 26.92 -1.88 -7.32
C LEU A 177 27.41 -1.36 -5.97
N SER A 178 28.51 -1.91 -5.48
CA SER A 178 29.14 -1.45 -4.24
C SER A 178 30.66 -1.65 -4.32
N ASN A 179 31.41 -0.75 -3.69
CA ASN A 179 32.85 -0.90 -3.51
C ASN A 179 33.15 -1.82 -2.30
N SER A 180 34.40 -2.25 -2.16
CA SER A 180 34.82 -3.11 -1.04
C SER A 180 34.57 -2.54 0.36
N VAL A 181 34.51 -1.21 0.51
CA VAL A 181 34.31 -0.53 1.81
C VAL A 181 32.83 -0.55 2.22
N ASP A 182 31.92 -0.34 1.26
CA ASP A 182 30.47 -0.28 1.50
C ASP A 182 29.78 -1.65 1.36
N LEU A 183 30.54 -2.70 0.99
CA LEU A 183 30.05 -4.06 0.79
C LEU A 183 29.23 -4.63 1.96
N PRO A 184 29.57 -4.39 3.25
CA PRO A 184 28.74 -4.87 4.36
C PRO A 184 27.32 -4.27 4.35
N ALA A 185 27.20 -2.97 4.08
CA ALA A 185 25.91 -2.30 3.96
C ALA A 185 25.13 -2.81 2.74
N ALA A 186 25.82 -2.99 1.60
CA ALA A 186 25.23 -3.56 0.39
C ALA A 186 24.70 -4.97 0.62
N ARG A 187 25.43 -5.83 1.34
CA ARG A 187 24.97 -7.20 1.68
C ARG A 187 23.72 -7.17 2.55
N LYS A 188 23.65 -6.28 3.54
CA LYS A 188 22.46 -6.15 4.40
C LYS A 188 21.24 -5.75 3.58
N ILE A 189 21.40 -4.76 2.70
CA ILE A 189 20.37 -4.33 1.74
C ILE A 189 19.98 -5.51 0.83
N ALA A 190 20.94 -6.18 0.19
CA ALA A 190 20.69 -7.32 -0.70
C ALA A 190 19.95 -8.47 -0.03
N VAL A 191 20.23 -8.78 1.24
CA VAL A 191 19.48 -9.78 2.02
C VAL A 191 18.06 -9.29 2.31
N ASN A 192 17.90 -8.00 2.63
CA ASN A 192 16.60 -7.42 2.96
C ASN A 192 15.64 -7.36 1.75
N ILE A 193 16.11 -7.10 0.51
CA ILE A 193 15.24 -7.24 -0.70
C ILE A 193 15.31 -8.58 -1.39
N GLY A 194 16.36 -9.37 -1.18
CA GLY A 194 16.60 -10.60 -1.91
C GLY A 194 15.61 -11.69 -1.49
N ARG A 195 14.34 -11.41 -1.72
CA ARG A 195 13.13 -12.14 -1.30
C ARG A 195 12.10 -11.94 -2.41
N HIS A 196 11.24 -12.93 -2.64
CA HIS A 196 10.12 -12.87 -3.58
C HIS A 196 10.37 -12.23 -4.94
N ARG A 197 10.79 -13.03 -5.93
CA ARG A 197 10.91 -12.56 -7.33
C ARG A 197 11.91 -11.40 -7.51
N VAL A 198 12.47 -10.78 -6.48
CA VAL A 198 13.53 -9.78 -6.57
C VAL A 198 14.89 -10.49 -6.55
N LEU A 199 15.52 -10.56 -7.72
CA LEU A 199 16.79 -11.21 -7.94
C LEU A 199 17.91 -10.17 -7.86
N VAL A 200 18.67 -10.19 -6.77
CA VAL A 200 19.78 -9.26 -6.56
C VAL A 200 21.08 -9.84 -7.08
N THR A 201 21.71 -9.14 -8.01
CA THR A 201 23.08 -9.38 -8.43
C THR A 201 23.99 -8.32 -7.81
N LEU A 202 24.74 -8.68 -6.76
CA LEU A 202 25.69 -7.78 -6.11
C LEU A 202 27.09 -7.93 -6.74
N THR A 203 27.66 -6.82 -7.19
CA THR A 203 28.97 -6.76 -7.85
C THR A 203 29.64 -5.39 -7.64
N ASN A 204 30.94 -5.30 -7.91
CA ASN A 204 31.67 -4.03 -7.96
C ASN A 204 31.90 -3.53 -9.40
N GLU A 205 31.54 -4.32 -10.41
CA GLU A 205 31.65 -3.96 -11.83
C GLU A 205 30.27 -3.74 -12.44
N ASN A 206 30.14 -2.71 -13.29
CA ASN A 206 28.91 -2.48 -14.04
C ASN A 206 28.79 -3.51 -15.18
N VAL A 207 28.19 -4.66 -14.88
CA VAL A 207 27.94 -5.73 -15.84
C VAL A 207 26.72 -5.39 -16.68
N ASN A 208 26.81 -5.61 -18.00
CA ASN A 208 25.69 -5.42 -18.92
C ASN A 208 24.73 -6.61 -18.85
N ILE A 209 23.88 -6.62 -17.83
CA ILE A 209 22.80 -7.59 -17.63
C ILE A 209 21.44 -6.89 -17.72
N SER A 210 20.42 -7.61 -18.19
CA SER A 210 19.04 -7.14 -18.09
C SER A 210 18.70 -6.90 -16.61
N ARG A 211 18.16 -5.73 -16.32
CA ARG A 211 17.88 -5.24 -14.97
C ARG A 211 16.69 -4.31 -15.03
N ASP A 212 15.84 -4.41 -14.02
CA ASP A 212 14.72 -3.51 -13.82
C ASP A 212 15.11 -2.34 -12.91
N ALA A 213 16.06 -2.58 -12.00
CA ALA A 213 16.62 -1.54 -11.14
C ALA A 213 18.14 -1.69 -10.96
N MET A 214 18.80 -0.56 -10.70
CA MET A 214 20.21 -0.49 -10.36
C MET A 214 20.40 0.29 -9.06
N ILE A 215 20.97 -0.37 -8.05
CA ILE A 215 21.27 0.23 -6.75
C ILE A 215 22.76 0.48 -6.68
N ILE A 216 23.18 1.70 -6.34
CA ILE A 216 24.59 2.10 -6.28
C ILE A 216 24.87 2.58 -4.86
N LEU A 217 25.78 1.89 -4.16
CA LEU A 217 26.24 2.28 -2.84
C LEU A 217 27.57 3.01 -2.94
N GLY A 218 27.56 4.30 -2.58
CA GLY A 218 28.74 5.16 -2.52
C GLY A 218 28.59 6.47 -3.28
N GLY A 219 29.09 7.55 -2.69
CA GLY A 219 29.02 8.90 -3.26
C GLY A 219 30.03 9.16 -4.40
N PRO A 220 30.12 10.41 -4.89
CA PRO A 220 31.00 10.79 -6.01
C PRO A 220 32.49 10.45 -5.83
N LYS A 221 32.95 10.33 -4.59
CA LYS A 221 34.34 9.99 -4.23
C LYS A 221 34.55 8.49 -3.92
N ALA A 222 33.54 7.65 -4.15
CA ALA A 222 33.64 6.22 -3.88
C ALA A 222 34.71 5.54 -4.76
N TYR A 223 35.43 4.58 -4.17
CA TYR A 223 36.52 3.84 -4.81
C TYR A 223 36.02 2.88 -5.90
N GLU A 224 36.95 2.21 -6.57
CA GLU A 224 36.67 1.09 -7.49
C GLU A 224 35.77 1.49 -8.67
N GLY A 225 35.81 2.78 -9.06
CA GLY A 225 35.00 3.29 -10.18
C GLY A 225 33.54 3.58 -9.83
N ILE A 226 33.07 3.20 -8.63
CA ILE A 226 31.69 3.43 -8.18
C ILE A 226 31.35 4.92 -8.17
N GLY A 227 32.28 5.78 -7.77
CA GLY A 227 32.08 7.23 -7.75
C GLY A 227 31.76 7.83 -9.13
N ASN A 228 32.33 7.26 -10.21
CA ASN A 228 32.02 7.69 -11.57
C ASN A 228 30.61 7.28 -11.98
N VAL A 229 30.18 6.09 -11.57
CA VAL A 229 28.82 5.59 -11.84
C VAL A 229 27.80 6.40 -11.06
N SER A 230 27.98 6.59 -9.75
CA SER A 230 27.04 7.36 -8.93
C SER A 230 26.92 8.81 -9.40
N SER A 231 28.02 9.45 -9.77
CA SER A 231 28.02 10.83 -10.30
C SER A 231 27.24 10.99 -11.61
N SER A 232 27.03 9.92 -12.38
CA SER A 232 26.28 9.96 -13.64
C SER A 232 24.76 10.00 -13.45
N TYR A 233 24.29 9.65 -12.25
CA TYR A 233 22.86 9.57 -11.92
C TYR A 233 22.46 10.48 -10.73
N LEU A 234 23.43 10.98 -9.97
CA LEU A 234 23.19 11.98 -8.92
C LEU A 234 22.90 13.35 -9.55
N PRO A 235 21.85 14.07 -9.10
CA PRO A 235 21.71 15.48 -9.39
C PRO A 235 22.96 16.23 -8.94
N LYS A 236 23.37 17.22 -9.74
CA LYS A 236 24.61 17.98 -9.50
C LYS A 236 24.64 18.63 -8.11
N SER A 237 23.50 19.15 -7.66
CA SER A 237 23.31 19.72 -6.33
C SER A 237 23.61 18.70 -5.21
N GLN A 238 23.12 17.47 -5.35
CA GLN A 238 23.34 16.39 -4.39
C GLN A 238 24.78 15.87 -4.42
N ALA A 239 25.38 15.77 -5.61
CA ALA A 239 26.78 15.38 -5.75
C ALA A 239 27.73 16.41 -5.09
N GLU A 240 27.48 17.71 -5.29
CA GLU A 240 28.23 18.79 -4.63
C GLU A 240 28.07 18.72 -3.11
N LYS A 241 26.85 18.54 -2.61
CA LYS A 241 26.54 18.37 -1.18
C LYS A 241 27.38 17.26 -0.54
N LEU A 242 27.36 16.05 -1.15
CA LEU A 242 28.14 14.91 -0.68
C LEU A 242 29.65 15.15 -0.69
N ILE A 243 30.16 16.05 -1.54
CA ILE A 243 31.57 16.37 -1.64
C ILE A 243 32.00 17.40 -0.59
N SER A 244 31.16 18.40 -0.31
CA SER A 244 31.54 19.59 0.47
C SER A 244 31.01 19.62 1.90
N GLU A 245 29.93 18.89 2.20
CA GLU A 245 29.27 18.93 3.52
C GLU A 245 29.58 17.66 4.32
N GLU A 246 30.27 17.82 5.45
CA GLU A 246 30.47 16.72 6.41
C GLU A 246 29.12 16.22 6.97
N ASN A 247 29.06 14.93 7.30
CA ASN A 247 27.86 14.24 7.78
C ASN A 247 26.67 14.23 6.79
N SER A 248 26.87 14.67 5.54
CA SER A 248 25.80 14.61 4.53
C SER A 248 25.58 13.18 4.03
N MET A 249 24.31 12.87 3.77
CA MET A 249 23.90 11.65 3.07
C MET A 249 22.65 11.89 2.25
N VAL A 250 22.44 11.00 1.27
CA VAL A 250 21.30 11.02 0.35
C VAL A 250 20.90 9.58 -0.01
N THR A 251 19.61 9.42 -0.23
CA THR A 251 19.06 8.34 -1.05
C THR A 251 18.44 9.02 -2.27
N VAL A 252 18.85 8.72 -3.48
CA VAL A 252 18.25 9.34 -4.68
C VAL A 252 17.62 8.27 -5.55
N VAL A 253 16.35 8.46 -5.90
CA VAL A 253 15.62 7.58 -6.83
C VAL A 253 15.34 8.33 -8.12
N SER A 254 15.95 7.87 -9.22
CA SER A 254 15.74 8.41 -10.55
C SER A 254 15.33 7.31 -11.52
N ARG A 255 14.76 7.68 -12.68
CA ARG A 255 14.37 6.72 -13.71
C ARG A 255 14.93 7.14 -15.05
N LYS A 256 15.49 6.20 -15.80
CA LYS A 256 16.00 6.43 -17.15
C LYS A 256 15.90 5.18 -17.99
N ASN A 257 15.33 5.31 -19.20
CA ASN A 257 15.10 4.18 -20.12
C ASN A 257 14.41 3.01 -19.40
N GLU A 258 13.35 3.33 -18.66
CA GLU A 258 12.55 2.38 -17.88
C GLU A 258 13.26 1.69 -16.69
N ILE A 259 14.56 1.92 -16.48
CA ILE A 259 15.33 1.40 -15.35
C ILE A 259 15.29 2.40 -14.19
N ASP A 260 14.99 1.90 -13.00
CA ASP A 260 15.06 2.68 -11.76
C ASP A 260 16.50 2.68 -11.21
N TYR A 261 17.05 3.85 -10.91
CA TYR A 261 18.38 4.04 -10.36
C TYR A 261 18.26 4.56 -8.93
N VAL A 262 18.73 3.77 -7.97
CA VAL A 262 18.75 4.13 -6.55
C VAL A 262 20.19 4.36 -6.15
N ILE A 263 20.51 5.54 -5.63
CA ILE A 263 21.85 5.89 -5.16
C ILE A 263 21.76 6.09 -3.66
N ILE A 264 22.51 5.29 -2.91
CA ILE A 264 22.61 5.40 -1.46
C ILE A 264 24.04 5.83 -1.15
N ALA A 265 24.20 7.06 -0.68
CA ALA A 265 25.51 7.67 -0.59
C ALA A 265 25.62 8.63 0.59
N GLY A 266 26.74 8.56 1.29
CA GLY A 266 27.16 9.51 2.30
C GLY A 266 28.42 10.26 1.91
N HIS A 267 28.75 11.30 2.68
CA HIS A 267 30.02 12.00 2.60
C HIS A 267 31.20 11.02 2.79
N THR A 268 31.06 10.11 3.75
CA THR A 268 31.96 8.98 3.97
C THR A 268 31.19 7.65 4.02
N ARG A 269 31.92 6.55 4.24
CA ARG A 269 31.33 5.23 4.48
C ARG A 269 30.40 5.18 5.70
N ILE A 270 30.63 6.04 6.70
CA ILE A 270 29.84 6.05 7.94
C ILE A 270 28.43 6.53 7.60
N GLU A 271 28.34 7.66 6.91
CA GLU A 271 27.07 8.21 6.47
C GLU A 271 26.43 7.34 5.38
N THR A 272 27.23 6.69 4.53
CA THR A 272 26.71 5.72 3.53
C THR A 272 26.04 4.52 4.24
N ALA A 273 26.65 4.01 5.32
CA ALA A 273 26.05 2.95 6.12
C ALA A 273 24.79 3.42 6.87
N SER A 274 24.76 4.68 7.34
CA SER A 274 23.56 5.27 7.96
C SER A 274 22.43 5.38 6.94
N ALA A 275 22.69 5.95 5.77
CA ALA A 275 21.74 6.05 4.67
C ALA A 275 21.22 4.68 4.24
N ALA A 276 22.10 3.68 4.16
CA ALA A 276 21.71 2.31 3.87
C ALA A 276 20.83 1.66 4.95
N SER A 277 20.97 2.07 6.20
CA SER A 277 20.14 1.58 7.30
C SER A 277 18.79 2.29 7.42
N GLU A 278 18.75 3.56 7.01
CA GLU A 278 17.55 4.40 6.96
C GLU A 278 16.78 4.24 5.66
N PHE A 279 17.40 3.62 4.65
CA PHE A 279 16.80 3.38 3.37
C PHE A 279 15.49 2.61 3.59
N PRO A 280 14.33 3.28 3.39
CA PRO A 280 13.09 2.79 3.92
C PRO A 280 12.80 1.44 3.28
N ALA A 281 12.59 0.45 4.14
CA ALA A 281 12.34 -0.91 3.71
C ALA A 281 10.88 -1.18 3.21
N PRO A 282 10.25 -0.32 2.37
CA PRO A 282 9.25 -0.76 1.36
C PRO A 282 9.76 -0.86 -0.09
N TRP A 283 11.00 -0.43 -0.33
CA TRP A 283 11.84 -0.46 -1.55
C TRP A 283 11.90 -1.81 -2.33
N ILE A 284 10.89 -2.20 -3.06
CA ILE A 284 10.68 -1.72 -4.40
C ILE A 284 9.33 -2.34 -4.68
N ARG A 285 8.23 -1.81 -4.12
CA ARG A 285 6.94 -2.04 -4.77
C ARG A 285 7.00 -1.23 -6.06
N LEU A 286 7.27 -1.72 -7.26
CA LEU A 286 7.26 -3.09 -7.78
C LEU A 286 7.98 -3.09 -9.14
N THR A 287 9.07 -2.32 -9.28
CA THR A 287 9.57 -1.72 -10.53
C THR A 287 8.46 -0.95 -11.22
N ALA A 288 8.73 0.21 -11.77
CA ALA A 288 7.72 0.93 -12.54
C ALA A 288 7.41 0.24 -13.92
N LEU A 289 7.52 -1.11 -13.94
CA LEU A 289 7.39 -2.11 -15.00
C LEU A 289 6.70 -3.43 -14.57
N SER A 290 6.44 -3.71 -13.28
CA SER A 290 5.55 -4.84 -12.97
C SER A 290 4.16 -4.31 -12.80
N ASP A 291 3.23 -4.91 -13.53
CA ASP A 291 1.80 -4.69 -13.40
C ASP A 291 1.41 -4.68 -11.92
N TYR A 292 1.23 -3.47 -11.38
CA TYR A 292 0.89 -3.27 -9.98
C TYR A 292 -0.59 -3.55 -9.86
N VAL A 293 -0.96 -4.65 -9.23
CA VAL A 293 -2.37 -5.00 -9.12
C VAL A 293 -2.98 -4.18 -7.99
N LEU A 294 -3.62 -3.06 -8.34
CA LEU A 294 -4.47 -2.29 -7.43
C LEU A 294 -5.88 -2.85 -7.47
N GLY A 295 -6.30 -3.42 -6.34
CA GLY A 295 -7.53 -4.19 -6.25
C GLY A 295 -7.46 -5.41 -7.18
N CYS A 296 -8.06 -5.31 -8.36
CA CYS A 296 -8.07 -6.35 -9.40
C CYS A 296 -7.44 -5.88 -10.72
N ARG A 297 -6.82 -4.70 -10.77
CA ARG A 297 -6.37 -4.07 -12.00
C ARG A 297 -4.85 -3.90 -12.06
N PRO A 298 -4.20 -4.38 -13.13
CA PRO A 298 -2.84 -3.96 -13.48
C PRO A 298 -2.74 -2.44 -13.69
N VAL A 299 -1.87 -1.79 -12.91
CA VAL A 299 -1.54 -0.36 -13.04
C VAL A 299 -0.05 -0.24 -13.24
N ARG A 300 0.35 0.44 -14.31
CA ARG A 300 1.76 0.78 -14.55
C ARG A 300 2.10 2.01 -13.73
N LEU A 301 2.85 1.81 -12.63
CA LEU A 301 3.37 2.93 -11.84
C LEU A 301 4.39 3.71 -12.67
N GLY A 302 4.39 5.03 -12.54
CA GLY A 302 5.19 5.93 -13.35
C GLY A 302 4.75 7.38 -13.17
N PRO A 303 5.18 8.30 -14.06
CA PRO A 303 4.81 9.71 -13.94
C PRO A 303 3.29 9.88 -13.96
N VAL A 304 2.78 10.70 -13.06
CA VAL A 304 1.37 11.10 -13.01
C VAL A 304 1.20 12.51 -13.54
N VAL A 305 0.05 12.78 -14.16
CA VAL A 305 -0.40 14.12 -14.54
C VAL A 305 -1.72 14.40 -13.84
N PHE A 306 -1.81 15.54 -13.16
CA PHE A 306 -3.06 16.14 -12.71
C PHE A 306 -3.40 17.31 -13.63
N SER A 307 -4.57 17.27 -14.27
CA SER A 307 -5.10 18.44 -14.96
C SER A 307 -6.61 18.43 -15.05
N TYR A 308 -7.25 19.46 -14.50
CA TYR A 308 -8.70 19.61 -14.52
C TYR A 308 -9.19 20.54 -15.62
N GLN A 309 -8.27 21.22 -16.32
CA GLN A 309 -8.60 22.21 -17.31
C GLN A 309 -7.64 22.16 -18.51
N ARG A 310 -8.16 22.41 -19.71
CA ARG A 310 -7.37 22.65 -20.94
C ARG A 310 -6.46 21.50 -21.35
N VAL A 311 -6.93 20.27 -21.17
CA VAL A 311 -6.29 19.07 -21.75
C VAL A 311 -7.29 18.30 -22.60
N ASN A 312 -6.82 17.72 -23.70
CA ASN A 312 -7.61 16.83 -24.53
C ASN A 312 -6.88 15.51 -24.78
N PHE A 313 -7.48 14.61 -25.56
CA PHE A 313 -6.88 13.32 -25.92
C PHE A 313 -5.47 13.45 -26.51
N GLU A 314 -5.22 14.42 -27.39
CA GLU A 314 -3.91 14.58 -28.04
C GLU A 314 -2.82 15.00 -27.04
N ASP A 315 -3.15 15.91 -26.11
CA ASP A 315 -2.23 16.32 -25.03
C ASP A 315 -1.90 15.15 -24.11
N LEU A 316 -2.94 14.43 -23.65
CA LEU A 316 -2.82 13.32 -22.71
C LEU A 316 -2.13 12.10 -23.32
N SER A 317 -2.33 11.86 -24.62
CA SER A 317 -1.67 10.78 -25.36
C SER A 317 -0.17 11.04 -25.52
N LYS A 318 0.24 12.29 -25.77
CA LYS A 318 1.65 12.67 -25.92
C LYS A 318 2.40 12.78 -24.59
N ALA A 319 1.70 13.02 -23.48
CA ALA A 319 2.32 13.15 -22.18
C ALA A 319 3.09 11.89 -21.80
N ASN A 320 4.33 12.04 -21.33
CA ASN A 320 5.13 10.94 -20.79
C ASN A 320 4.69 10.61 -19.37
N ALA A 321 3.46 10.09 -19.25
CA ALA A 321 2.80 9.77 -18.00
C ALA A 321 2.01 8.47 -18.16
N THR A 322 2.06 7.64 -17.13
CA THR A 322 1.35 6.35 -17.05
C THR A 322 0.05 6.47 -16.26
N ILE A 323 -0.11 7.51 -15.45
CA ILE A 323 -1.33 7.81 -14.69
C ILE A 323 -1.81 9.22 -15.08
N LEU A 324 -3.08 9.33 -15.43
CA LEU A 324 -3.73 10.58 -15.83
C LEU A 324 -4.92 10.83 -14.91
N VAL A 325 -4.85 11.88 -14.10
CA VAL A 325 -5.95 12.36 -13.27
C VAL A 325 -6.55 13.59 -13.94
N VAL A 326 -7.78 13.47 -14.43
CA VAL A 326 -8.42 14.50 -15.25
C VAL A 326 -9.87 14.74 -14.88
N ASP A 327 -10.35 15.93 -15.17
CA ASP A 327 -11.78 16.23 -15.10
C ASP A 327 -12.53 15.52 -16.25
N PRO A 328 -13.57 14.72 -15.96
CA PRO A 328 -14.28 13.95 -16.99
C PRO A 328 -15.14 14.80 -17.94
N ASP A 329 -15.52 16.02 -17.54
CA ASP A 329 -16.33 16.96 -18.32
C ASP A 329 -15.43 17.90 -19.14
N ASP A 330 -14.37 18.47 -18.56
CA ASP A 330 -13.46 19.39 -19.26
C ASP A 330 -12.60 18.68 -20.30
N SER A 331 -12.05 17.50 -19.96
CA SER A 331 -11.18 16.75 -20.88
C SER A 331 -11.88 16.25 -22.14
N ARG A 332 -13.21 16.16 -22.10
CA ARG A 332 -14.10 15.69 -23.19
C ARG A 332 -13.68 14.37 -23.83
N LEU A 333 -12.91 13.54 -23.13
CA LEU A 333 -12.47 12.23 -23.62
C LEU A 333 -13.68 11.39 -23.99
N SER A 334 -13.72 10.80 -25.18
CA SER A 334 -14.72 9.79 -25.54
C SER A 334 -14.34 8.41 -24.97
N LYS A 335 -15.25 7.44 -25.07
CA LYS A 335 -14.95 6.05 -24.72
C LYS A 335 -13.83 5.49 -25.60
N GLU A 336 -13.84 5.84 -26.88
CA GLU A 336 -12.81 5.47 -27.85
C GLU A 336 -11.46 6.10 -27.51
N ASP A 337 -11.43 7.33 -27.00
CA ASP A 337 -10.19 7.98 -26.57
C ASP A 337 -9.59 7.28 -25.35
N ILE A 338 -10.42 6.91 -24.37
CA ILE A 338 -9.97 6.16 -23.19
C ILE A 338 -9.40 4.79 -23.59
N VAL A 339 -10.04 4.08 -24.52
CA VAL A 339 -9.50 2.82 -25.06
C VAL A 339 -8.12 3.02 -25.69
N LYS A 340 -7.92 4.07 -26.49
CA LYS A 340 -6.60 4.38 -27.07
C LYS A 340 -5.56 4.73 -26.02
N LEU A 341 -5.95 5.42 -24.93
CA LEU A 341 -5.03 5.67 -23.81
C LEU A 341 -4.67 4.36 -23.09
N HIS A 342 -5.60 3.42 -22.96
CA HIS A 342 -5.32 2.08 -22.42
C HIS A 342 -4.38 1.27 -23.30
N GLU A 343 -4.48 1.36 -24.63
CA GLU A 343 -3.53 0.75 -25.57
C GLU A 343 -2.11 1.33 -25.42
N GLN A 344 -1.98 2.53 -24.84
CA GLN A 344 -0.73 3.17 -24.47
C GLN A 344 -0.31 2.88 -23.02
N GLU A 345 -0.96 1.90 -22.37
CA GLU A 345 -0.72 1.50 -20.98
C GLU A 345 -0.95 2.64 -19.95
N LYS A 346 -1.80 3.62 -20.29
CA LYS A 346 -2.16 4.72 -19.40
C LYS A 346 -3.36 4.33 -18.54
N THR A 347 -3.26 4.59 -17.25
CA THR A 347 -4.39 4.52 -16.30
C THR A 347 -5.06 5.89 -16.23
N VAL A 348 -6.36 5.95 -16.47
CA VAL A 348 -7.14 7.19 -16.53
C VAL A 348 -8.12 7.26 -15.36
N ILE A 349 -7.94 8.26 -14.50
CA ILE A 349 -8.70 8.49 -13.26
C ILE A 349 -9.50 9.78 -13.42
N ALA A 350 -10.80 9.73 -13.09
CA ALA A 350 -11.67 10.90 -13.14
C ALA A 350 -11.68 11.63 -11.80
N TYR A 351 -11.56 12.96 -11.82
CA TYR A 351 -11.91 13.81 -10.69
C TYR A 351 -13.42 13.71 -10.37
N LEU A 352 -13.76 13.65 -9.09
CA LEU A 352 -15.14 13.68 -8.60
C LEU A 352 -15.20 14.30 -7.20
N SER A 353 -15.75 15.51 -7.07
CA SER A 353 -16.06 16.11 -5.77
C SER A 353 -17.24 15.40 -5.10
N ILE A 354 -17.06 14.95 -3.86
CA ILE A 354 -18.11 14.26 -3.08
C ILE A 354 -18.57 15.04 -1.85
N GLY A 355 -17.77 16.01 -1.39
CA GLY A 355 -18.06 16.88 -0.25
C GLY A 355 -18.54 18.29 -0.62
N GLN A 356 -18.51 18.64 -1.91
CA GLN A 356 -19.04 19.91 -2.42
C GLN A 356 -19.80 19.70 -3.75
N ALA A 357 -20.79 20.54 -4.01
CA ALA A 357 -21.47 20.67 -5.30
C ALA A 357 -20.86 21.82 -6.10
N GLU A 358 -20.65 21.61 -7.39
CA GLU A 358 -20.03 22.57 -8.30
C GLU A 358 -21.09 23.10 -9.28
N SER A 359 -21.31 24.42 -9.33
CA SER A 359 -22.42 25.01 -10.11
C SER A 359 -22.26 24.88 -11.62
N TYR A 360 -21.04 24.63 -12.10
CA TYR A 360 -20.75 24.41 -13.52
C TYR A 360 -20.98 22.97 -13.98
N ARG A 361 -21.39 22.04 -13.09
CA ARG A 361 -21.65 20.65 -13.45
C ARG A 361 -23.03 20.46 -14.06
N SER A 362 -23.13 19.43 -14.91
CA SER A 362 -24.40 19.07 -15.57
C SER A 362 -25.55 18.68 -14.64
N TYR A 363 -25.27 18.38 -13.36
CA TYR A 363 -26.31 18.06 -12.36
C TYR A 363 -26.88 19.30 -11.67
N TRP A 364 -26.24 20.47 -11.80
CA TRP A 364 -26.70 21.70 -11.17
C TRP A 364 -28.05 22.14 -11.77
N ASP A 365 -28.96 22.57 -10.90
CA ASP A 365 -30.21 23.23 -11.31
C ASP A 365 -30.13 24.70 -10.85
N ASP A 366 -30.13 25.64 -11.78
CA ASP A 366 -30.06 27.09 -11.51
C ASP A 366 -31.13 27.56 -10.50
N LYS A 367 -32.23 26.81 -10.32
CA LYS A 367 -33.23 27.11 -9.29
C LYS A 367 -32.71 26.98 -7.86
N TRP A 368 -31.65 26.21 -7.64
CA TRP A 368 -31.06 26.03 -6.30
C TRP A 368 -30.48 27.33 -5.74
N GLU A 369 -30.17 28.32 -6.58
CA GLU A 369 -29.79 29.67 -6.12
C GLU A 369 -30.91 30.38 -5.35
N LEU A 370 -32.18 30.10 -5.72
CA LEU A 370 -33.36 30.72 -5.13
C LEU A 370 -34.03 29.83 -4.09
N ASP A 371 -34.06 28.52 -4.32
CA ASP A 371 -34.67 27.50 -3.47
C ASP A 371 -33.72 26.30 -3.34
N PRO A 372 -32.65 26.42 -2.52
CA PRO A 372 -31.64 25.39 -2.40
C PRO A 372 -32.23 24.13 -1.74
N PRO A 373 -31.91 22.93 -2.26
CA PRO A 373 -32.33 21.70 -1.60
C PRO A 373 -31.67 21.61 -0.22
N ARG A 374 -32.31 20.87 0.70
CA ARG A 374 -31.89 20.82 2.12
C ARG A 374 -30.46 20.30 2.36
N TRP A 375 -29.86 19.66 1.35
CA TRP A 375 -28.50 19.15 1.39
C TRP A 375 -27.48 20.15 0.86
N LEU A 376 -27.88 21.18 0.11
CA LEU A 376 -27.00 22.23 -0.41
C LEU A 376 -26.78 23.30 0.66
N GLY A 377 -25.51 23.52 1.02
CA GLY A 377 -25.05 24.47 2.00
C GLY A 377 -24.59 25.78 1.36
N THR A 378 -23.72 26.49 2.08
CA THR A 378 -23.17 27.77 1.61
C THR A 378 -22.07 27.54 0.59
N GLU A 379 -21.85 28.54 -0.26
CA GLU A 379 -20.67 28.62 -1.11
C GLU A 379 -19.39 28.60 -0.25
N ASP A 380 -18.36 27.95 -0.76
CA ASP A 380 -17.01 28.01 -0.24
C ASP A 380 -16.34 29.30 -0.72
N LEU A 381 -15.90 30.14 0.23
CA LEU A 381 -15.30 31.43 -0.09
C LEU A 381 -13.90 31.31 -0.66
N GLU A 382 -13.22 30.19 -0.40
CA GLU A 382 -11.90 29.91 -0.97
C GLU A 382 -12.04 29.40 -2.42
N TRP A 383 -13.13 28.70 -2.70
CA TRP A 383 -13.41 28.09 -3.99
C TRP A 383 -14.78 28.52 -4.52
N PRO A 384 -14.89 29.70 -5.15
CA PRO A 384 -16.13 30.18 -5.74
C PRO A 384 -16.77 29.13 -6.67
N GLU A 385 -18.09 29.14 -6.79
CA GLU A 385 -18.88 28.15 -7.53
C GLU A 385 -18.91 26.74 -6.92
N ASN A 386 -18.27 26.52 -5.77
CA ASN A 386 -18.33 25.29 -5.00
C ASN A 386 -19.16 25.50 -3.73
N TYR A 387 -20.05 24.57 -3.41
CA TYR A 387 -21.00 24.69 -2.30
C TYR A 387 -20.88 23.49 -1.39
N TRP A 388 -20.74 23.70 -0.08
CA TRP A 388 -20.72 22.61 0.90
C TRP A 388 -22.00 21.79 0.83
N VAL A 389 -21.89 20.47 0.84
CA VAL A 389 -23.08 19.61 0.83
C VAL A 389 -23.15 18.74 2.07
N ARG A 390 -24.37 18.48 2.55
CA ARG A 390 -24.64 17.42 3.52
C ARG A 390 -24.47 16.09 2.83
N TYR A 391 -23.23 15.63 2.66
CA TYR A 391 -22.90 14.48 1.81
C TYR A 391 -23.53 13.15 2.27
N TRP A 392 -24.05 13.09 3.50
CA TRP A 392 -24.84 11.97 3.99
C TRP A 392 -26.28 11.93 3.45
N ASP A 393 -26.71 12.97 2.74
CA ASP A 393 -28.06 13.08 2.21
C ASP A 393 -28.29 12.17 1.00
N GLN A 394 -29.41 11.46 0.98
CA GLN A 394 -29.68 10.49 -0.08
C GLN A 394 -29.81 11.14 -1.47
N GLU A 395 -30.33 12.36 -1.57
CA GLU A 395 -30.43 13.05 -2.86
C GLU A 395 -29.05 13.40 -3.42
N TRP A 396 -28.16 13.93 -2.58
CA TRP A 396 -26.77 14.18 -2.97
C TRP A 396 -26.04 12.88 -3.32
N LYS A 397 -26.15 11.84 -2.48
CA LYS A 397 -25.55 10.53 -2.78
C LYS A 397 -26.00 10.00 -4.14
N ASN A 398 -27.28 10.16 -4.50
CA ASN A 398 -27.79 9.72 -5.81
C ASN A 398 -27.19 10.53 -6.97
N ILE A 399 -26.93 11.82 -6.80
CA ILE A 399 -26.20 12.64 -7.79
C ILE A 399 -24.79 12.07 -7.99
N VAL A 400 -24.04 11.87 -6.91
CA VAL A 400 -22.68 11.31 -6.95
C VAL A 400 -22.67 9.92 -7.58
N PHE A 401 -23.61 9.03 -7.23
CA PHE A 401 -23.72 7.70 -7.83
C PHE A 401 -24.06 7.76 -9.33
N THR A 402 -24.84 8.74 -9.76
CA THR A 402 -25.13 8.96 -11.18
C THR A 402 -23.87 9.41 -11.94
N CYS A 403 -23.09 10.32 -11.36
CA CYS A 403 -21.80 10.75 -11.91
C CYS A 403 -20.81 9.58 -11.98
N LEU A 404 -20.68 8.81 -10.89
CA LEU A 404 -19.84 7.62 -10.81
C LEU A 404 -20.19 6.60 -11.89
N HIS A 405 -21.49 6.30 -12.08
CA HIS A 405 -21.93 5.37 -13.12
C HIS A 405 -21.55 5.85 -14.52
N LYS A 406 -21.75 7.14 -14.83
CA LYS A 406 -21.32 7.72 -16.12
C LYS A 406 -19.82 7.59 -16.35
N ILE A 407 -19.01 7.83 -15.31
CA ILE A 407 -17.54 7.68 -15.36
C ILE A 407 -17.17 6.22 -15.67
N ILE A 408 -17.79 5.26 -14.97
CA ILE A 408 -17.58 3.82 -15.18
C ILE A 408 -17.98 3.41 -16.61
N GLU A 409 -19.14 3.82 -17.10
CA GLU A 409 -19.63 3.48 -18.45
C GLU A 409 -18.72 4.01 -19.57
N LYS A 410 -18.15 5.20 -19.36
CA LYS A 410 -17.22 5.86 -20.26
C LYS A 410 -15.87 5.14 -20.33
N GLY A 411 -15.55 4.32 -19.34
CA GLY A 411 -14.41 3.40 -19.35
C GLY A 411 -13.22 3.86 -18.53
N PHE A 412 -13.37 4.89 -17.68
CA PHE A 412 -12.35 5.29 -16.73
C PHE A 412 -11.96 4.11 -15.81
N ASP A 413 -10.77 4.23 -15.23
CA ASP A 413 -10.17 3.16 -14.43
C ASP A 413 -10.41 3.35 -12.94
N GLY A 414 -10.71 4.57 -12.54
CA GLY A 414 -10.99 4.93 -11.17
C GLY A 414 -11.50 6.35 -11.02
N VAL A 415 -11.74 6.73 -9.77
CA VAL A 415 -12.07 8.09 -9.35
C VAL A 415 -11.09 8.59 -8.30
N LEU A 416 -10.72 9.84 -8.45
CA LEU A 416 -10.14 10.65 -7.39
C LEU A 416 -11.30 11.34 -6.66
N LEU A 417 -11.54 10.98 -5.39
CA LEU A 417 -12.62 11.54 -4.59
C LEU A 417 -12.13 12.80 -3.88
N ASP A 418 -12.64 13.94 -4.28
CA ASP A 418 -12.27 15.23 -3.70
C ASP A 418 -13.27 15.69 -2.63
N ARG A 419 -12.80 16.59 -1.75
CA ARG A 419 -13.54 17.12 -0.58
C ARG A 419 -13.96 16.05 0.40
N VAL A 420 -13.11 15.03 0.58
CA VAL A 420 -13.29 14.01 1.62
C VAL A 420 -13.19 14.65 3.00
N ASP A 421 -12.33 15.66 3.16
CA ASP A 421 -12.18 16.52 4.34
C ASP A 421 -13.40 17.41 4.67
N ALA A 422 -14.46 17.42 3.83
CA ALA A 422 -15.68 18.18 4.11
C ALA A 422 -16.36 17.80 5.44
N TYR A 423 -15.98 16.66 6.04
CA TYR A 423 -16.44 16.31 7.38
C TYR A 423 -15.96 17.30 8.45
N GLU A 424 -14.76 17.88 8.31
CA GLU A 424 -14.22 18.86 9.26
C GLU A 424 -15.10 20.11 9.29
N TYR A 425 -15.47 20.62 8.11
CA TYR A 425 -16.42 21.73 7.98
C TYR A 425 -17.73 21.45 8.73
N TRP A 426 -18.31 20.26 8.57
CA TRP A 426 -19.58 19.93 9.21
C TRP A 426 -19.46 19.65 10.71
N GLU A 427 -18.33 19.14 11.19
CA GLU A 427 -18.03 19.03 12.62
C GLU A 427 -17.97 20.41 13.28
N GLU A 428 -17.32 21.38 12.64
CA GLU A 428 -17.32 22.77 13.10
C GLU A 428 -18.73 23.39 13.12
N LYS A 429 -19.62 22.96 12.22
CA LYS A 429 -21.05 23.33 12.21
C LYS A 429 -21.91 22.51 13.18
N GLY A 430 -21.32 21.61 13.97
CA GLY A 430 -21.98 20.86 15.04
C GLY A 430 -22.54 19.50 14.64
N VAL A 431 -22.16 18.94 13.48
CA VAL A 431 -22.50 17.57 13.08
C VAL A 431 -21.46 16.62 13.65
N LEU A 432 -21.70 16.12 14.86
CA LEU A 432 -20.70 15.36 15.64
C LEU A 432 -20.27 14.01 15.02
N ASP A 433 -21.07 13.45 14.11
CA ASP A 433 -20.78 12.18 13.44
C ASP A 433 -20.42 12.35 11.95
N ALA A 434 -20.02 13.56 11.54
CA ALA A 434 -19.69 13.86 10.14
C ALA A 434 -18.56 12.96 9.62
N LYS A 435 -17.46 12.79 10.38
CA LYS A 435 -16.38 11.88 10.01
C LYS A 435 -16.87 10.46 9.69
N GLN A 436 -17.72 9.89 10.55
CA GLN A 436 -18.31 8.57 10.33
C GLN A 436 -19.22 8.54 9.10
N LYS A 437 -19.98 9.61 8.85
CA LYS A 437 -20.81 9.75 7.66
C LYS A 437 -19.97 9.76 6.38
N MET A 438 -18.82 10.44 6.37
CA MET A 438 -17.93 10.47 5.22
C MET A 438 -17.28 9.10 4.98
N LEU A 439 -16.78 8.45 6.04
CA LEU A 439 -16.29 7.07 5.98
C LEU A 439 -17.34 6.15 5.32
N ASN A 440 -18.57 6.17 5.82
CA ASN A 440 -19.66 5.36 5.26
C ASN A 440 -19.96 5.70 3.80
N PHE A 441 -19.88 6.97 3.42
CA PHE A 441 -20.15 7.38 2.05
C PHE A 441 -19.07 6.89 1.07
N VAL A 442 -17.79 6.98 1.44
CA VAL A 442 -16.69 6.42 0.63
C VAL A 442 -16.79 4.89 0.54
N LEU A 443 -17.16 4.21 1.62
CA LEU A 443 -17.44 2.76 1.60
C LEU A 443 -18.57 2.41 0.62
N GLU A 444 -19.66 3.17 0.61
CA GLU A 444 -20.78 2.98 -0.33
C GLU A 444 -20.37 3.24 -1.78
N ILE A 445 -19.59 4.29 -2.04
CA ILE A 445 -19.03 4.60 -3.38
C ILE A 445 -18.14 3.44 -3.85
N SER A 446 -17.21 3.00 -2.99
CA SER A 446 -16.28 1.92 -3.32
C SER A 446 -17.01 0.61 -3.61
N ALA A 447 -17.95 0.22 -2.74
CA ALA A 447 -18.73 -1.00 -2.91
C ALA A 447 -19.51 -1.00 -4.24
N ARG A 448 -20.16 0.13 -4.59
CA ARG A 448 -20.91 0.26 -5.85
C ARG A 448 -20.00 0.19 -7.07
N ALA A 449 -18.92 0.98 -7.08
CA ALA A 449 -18.00 1.01 -8.21
C ALA A 449 -17.38 -0.37 -8.47
N LYS A 450 -16.92 -1.03 -7.40
CA LYS A 450 -16.26 -2.34 -7.46
C LYS A 450 -17.22 -3.49 -7.78
N GLN A 451 -18.52 -3.33 -7.51
CA GLN A 451 -19.55 -4.27 -7.95
C GLN A 451 -19.80 -4.19 -9.46
N GLU A 452 -19.71 -3.00 -10.06
CA GLU A 452 -19.92 -2.80 -11.50
C GLU A 452 -18.70 -3.16 -12.34
N ARG A 453 -17.49 -2.80 -11.89
CA ARG A 453 -16.25 -3.02 -12.62
C ARG A 453 -15.06 -3.10 -11.67
N CYS A 454 -13.96 -3.70 -12.14
CA CYS A 454 -12.67 -3.46 -11.50
C CYS A 454 -12.29 -1.97 -11.58
N PHE A 455 -12.41 -1.25 -10.46
CA PHE A 455 -12.40 0.22 -10.42
C PHE A 455 -11.63 0.74 -9.20
N LEU A 456 -10.77 1.73 -9.42
CA LEU A 456 -9.89 2.30 -8.39
C LEU A 456 -10.59 3.42 -7.63
N ILE A 457 -10.43 3.43 -6.31
CA ILE A 457 -10.94 4.46 -5.41
C ILE A 457 -9.76 5.15 -4.71
N ILE A 458 -9.59 6.45 -4.97
CA ILE A 458 -8.46 7.24 -4.47
C ILE A 458 -8.99 8.51 -3.82
N PRO A 459 -9.15 8.57 -2.49
CA PRO A 459 -9.46 9.80 -1.77
C PRO A 459 -8.33 10.84 -1.91
N GLN A 460 -8.70 12.11 -2.04
CA GLN A 460 -7.79 13.27 -1.94
C GLN A 460 -7.84 13.84 -0.51
N ASN A 461 -6.67 14.04 0.10
CA ASN A 461 -6.49 14.53 1.47
C ASN A 461 -7.19 13.63 2.53
N ALA A 462 -7.42 14.16 3.73
CA ALA A 462 -8.03 13.45 4.86
C ALA A 462 -7.38 12.06 5.13
N GLU A 463 -6.04 12.01 5.11
CA GLU A 463 -5.32 10.74 5.13
C GLU A 463 -5.47 10.02 6.47
N GLU A 464 -5.82 10.71 7.54
CA GLU A 464 -6.12 10.16 8.86
C GLU A 464 -7.36 9.27 8.89
N LEU A 465 -8.20 9.25 7.84
CA LEU A 465 -9.32 8.32 7.73
C LEU A 465 -8.87 6.86 7.62
N ILE A 466 -7.61 6.60 7.25
CA ILE A 466 -7.06 5.23 7.15
C ILE A 466 -6.95 4.50 8.49
N GLU A 467 -7.12 5.21 9.61
CA GLU A 467 -7.18 4.58 10.94
C GLU A 467 -8.36 3.62 11.04
N ASP A 468 -9.42 3.86 10.25
CA ASP A 468 -10.48 2.88 10.06
C ASP A 468 -10.01 1.79 9.07
N HIS A 469 -9.90 0.57 9.57
CA HIS A 469 -9.42 -0.56 8.79
C HIS A 469 -10.31 -0.86 7.56
N TYR A 470 -11.64 -0.75 7.70
CA TYR A 470 -12.56 -1.00 6.59
C TYR A 470 -12.41 0.05 5.50
N TYR A 471 -12.19 1.31 5.89
CA TYR A 471 -11.91 2.38 4.95
C TYR A 471 -10.62 2.12 4.17
N LEU A 472 -9.52 1.80 4.88
CA LEU A 472 -8.25 1.47 4.24
C LEU A 472 -8.37 0.27 3.30
N GLU A 473 -9.15 -0.76 3.65
CA GLU A 473 -9.41 -1.89 2.76
C GLU A 473 -10.23 -1.51 1.51
N ALA A 474 -11.19 -0.60 1.66
CA ALA A 474 -12.09 -0.20 0.59
C ALA A 474 -11.42 0.69 -0.48
N ILE A 475 -10.36 1.41 -0.15
CA ILE A 475 -9.64 2.29 -1.09
C ILE A 475 -8.45 1.58 -1.75
N ASP A 476 -8.00 2.07 -2.90
CA ASP A 476 -6.87 1.49 -3.65
C ASP A 476 -5.62 2.39 -3.60
N GLY A 477 -5.81 3.66 -3.23
CA GLY A 477 -4.76 4.63 -3.05
C GLY A 477 -5.24 5.83 -2.26
N VAL A 478 -4.34 6.77 -2.03
CA VAL A 478 -4.66 8.14 -1.66
C VAL A 478 -3.90 9.10 -2.55
N SER A 479 -4.41 10.32 -2.60
CA SER A 479 -3.70 11.47 -3.12
C SER A 479 -3.65 12.54 -2.04
N SER A 480 -2.52 13.22 -1.93
CA SER A 480 -2.27 14.20 -0.87
C SER A 480 -1.74 15.48 -1.49
N GLU A 481 -2.45 16.57 -1.29
CA GLU A 481 -2.00 17.90 -1.69
C GLU A 481 -1.24 18.57 -0.56
N ASP A 482 -0.24 19.40 -0.88
CA ASP A 482 0.47 20.23 0.09
C ASP A 482 1.20 19.41 1.16
N VAL A 483 1.99 18.43 0.76
CA VAL A 483 2.75 17.58 1.69
C VAL A 483 3.98 18.31 2.24
N TRP A 484 4.79 18.92 1.38
CA TRP A 484 5.96 19.73 1.75
C TRP A 484 5.72 21.23 1.59
N THR A 485 4.73 21.62 0.79
CA THR A 485 4.29 23.01 0.64
C THR A 485 2.91 23.25 1.24
N ILE A 486 2.55 24.50 1.47
CA ILE A 486 1.16 24.97 1.65
C ILE A 486 0.94 25.98 0.55
N GLY A 487 0.18 25.60 -0.49
CA GLY A 487 0.26 26.25 -1.79
C GLY A 487 1.71 26.36 -2.24
N ASN A 488 2.23 27.58 -2.34
CA ASN A 488 3.59 27.83 -2.84
C ASN A 488 4.64 28.15 -1.76
N TYR A 489 4.29 28.03 -0.48
CA TYR A 489 5.16 28.25 0.69
C TYR A 489 5.62 26.93 1.30
N GLU A 490 6.78 26.91 1.99
CA GLU A 490 7.23 25.72 2.72
C GLU A 490 6.32 25.43 3.93
N ARG A 491 5.96 24.16 4.11
CA ARG A 491 5.23 23.67 5.29
C ARG A 491 6.18 23.47 6.48
N PRO A 492 5.76 23.77 7.73
CA PRO A 492 6.55 23.44 8.92
C PRO A 492 6.93 21.96 8.99
N GLN A 493 8.17 21.67 9.39
CA GLN A 493 8.75 20.33 9.33
C GLN A 493 8.01 19.29 10.20
N ASP A 494 7.47 19.71 11.35
CA ASP A 494 6.67 18.88 12.25
C ASP A 494 5.32 18.46 11.62
N GLU A 495 4.69 19.36 10.86
CA GLU A 495 3.48 19.03 10.09
C GLU A 495 3.78 18.09 8.92
N VAL A 496 4.92 18.31 8.23
CA VAL A 496 5.40 17.40 7.18
C VAL A 496 5.58 15.99 7.76
N GLU A 497 6.26 15.86 8.90
CA GLU A 497 6.49 14.57 9.56
C GLU A 497 5.21 13.84 9.93
N LEU A 498 4.18 14.57 10.41
CA LEU A 498 2.88 13.98 10.71
C LEU A 498 2.22 13.38 9.46
N ARG A 499 2.22 14.10 8.34
CA ARG A 499 1.66 13.59 7.07
C ARG A 499 2.46 12.42 6.53
N LEU A 500 3.80 12.51 6.54
CA LEU A 500 4.67 11.42 6.09
C LEU A 500 4.44 10.14 6.88
N ASN A 501 4.28 10.23 8.21
CA ASN A 501 3.96 9.06 9.04
C ASN A 501 2.67 8.37 8.61
N THR A 502 1.66 9.14 8.21
CA THR A 502 0.39 8.60 7.71
C THR A 502 0.55 8.01 6.31
N LEU A 503 1.16 8.73 5.37
CA LEU A 503 1.39 8.28 4.00
C LEU A 503 2.30 7.03 3.94
N ASP A 504 3.32 6.93 4.79
CA ASP A 504 4.21 5.78 4.89
C ASP A 504 3.45 4.51 5.36
N ARG A 505 2.43 4.67 6.21
CA ARG A 505 1.53 3.55 6.57
C ARG A 505 0.63 3.13 5.42
N ILE A 506 0.23 4.07 4.57
CA ILE A 506 -0.65 3.79 3.42
C ILE A 506 0.14 3.02 2.35
N ILE A 507 1.32 3.51 1.99
CA ILE A 507 2.14 2.87 0.97
C ILE A 507 2.65 1.50 1.43
N SER A 508 2.99 1.36 2.73
CA SER A 508 3.43 0.06 3.26
C SER A 508 2.33 -1.00 3.13
N ARG A 509 1.05 -0.62 3.22
CA ARG A 509 -0.13 -1.48 2.98
C ARG A 509 -0.44 -1.74 1.51
N GLY A 510 0.39 -1.23 0.60
CA GLY A 510 0.22 -1.48 -0.83
C GLY A 510 -0.74 -0.61 -1.57
N LYS A 511 -1.10 0.50 -0.95
CA LYS A 511 -1.95 1.47 -1.60
C LYS A 511 -1.08 2.40 -2.44
N LEU A 512 -1.64 2.89 -3.53
CA LEU A 512 -1.04 3.96 -4.32
C LEU A 512 -0.96 5.23 -3.46
N VAL A 513 0.16 5.96 -3.52
CA VAL A 513 0.28 7.29 -2.90
C VAL A 513 0.70 8.29 -3.96
N LEU A 514 -0.23 9.17 -4.33
CA LEU A 514 0.01 10.32 -5.19
C LEU A 514 0.26 11.54 -4.30
N VAL A 515 1.23 12.38 -4.66
CA VAL A 515 1.49 13.64 -3.95
C VAL A 515 1.54 14.80 -4.92
N LEU A 516 0.87 15.89 -4.56
CA LEU A 516 0.69 17.06 -5.40
C LEU A 516 1.04 18.34 -4.61
N ASP A 517 2.19 18.92 -4.93
CA ASP A 517 2.65 20.16 -4.29
C ASP A 517 2.82 21.28 -5.32
N TYR A 518 2.78 22.53 -4.85
CA TYR A 518 2.84 23.73 -5.70
C TYR A 518 4.09 24.61 -5.46
N PRO A 519 5.32 24.05 -5.36
CA PRO A 519 6.55 24.79 -5.10
C PRO A 519 6.82 25.90 -6.11
N SER A 520 7.16 27.08 -5.58
CA SER A 520 7.40 28.30 -6.37
C SER A 520 8.74 28.35 -7.11
N SER A 521 9.70 27.45 -6.80
CA SER A 521 11.05 27.49 -7.37
C SER A 521 11.53 26.12 -7.87
N ALA A 522 12.43 26.13 -8.86
CA ALA A 522 13.05 24.90 -9.39
C ALA A 522 13.76 24.07 -8.31
N LYS A 523 14.40 24.74 -7.34
CA LYS A 523 15.07 24.05 -6.22
C LYS A 523 14.06 23.33 -5.31
N MET A 524 12.92 23.96 -5.04
CA MET A 524 11.85 23.35 -4.25
C MET A 524 11.20 22.19 -5.03
N ARG A 525 11.00 22.32 -6.35
CA ARG A 525 10.54 21.22 -7.22
C ARG A 525 11.49 20.02 -7.20
N GLU A 526 12.79 20.25 -7.34
CA GLU A 526 13.81 19.19 -7.23
C GLU A 526 13.72 18.50 -5.87
N THR A 527 13.64 19.28 -4.79
CA THR A 527 13.56 18.75 -3.42
C THR A 527 12.29 17.94 -3.19
N PHE A 528 11.14 18.44 -3.62
CA PHE A 528 9.85 17.76 -3.56
C PHE A 528 9.90 16.42 -4.32
N CYS A 529 10.36 16.44 -5.56
CA CYS A 529 10.47 15.24 -6.38
C CYS A 529 11.36 14.17 -5.73
N LEU A 530 12.55 14.57 -5.24
CA LEU A 530 13.49 13.63 -4.61
C LEU A 530 12.88 13.01 -3.35
N ARG A 531 12.34 13.82 -2.44
CA ARG A 531 11.76 13.36 -1.17
C ARG A 531 10.56 12.44 -1.35
N ALA A 532 9.71 12.73 -2.35
CA ALA A 532 8.58 11.89 -2.69
C ALA A 532 9.01 10.53 -3.24
N LYS A 533 9.96 10.52 -4.20
CA LYS A 533 10.43 9.29 -4.84
C LYS A 533 11.26 8.41 -3.89
N GLU A 534 12.01 9.01 -2.96
CA GLU A 534 12.68 8.31 -1.85
C GLU A 534 11.71 7.45 -1.03
N ARG A 535 10.45 7.87 -0.91
CA ARG A 535 9.39 7.19 -0.15
C ARG A 535 8.51 6.28 -1.00
N GLY A 536 8.73 6.24 -2.32
CA GLY A 536 7.89 5.49 -3.26
C GLY A 536 6.58 6.19 -3.63
N TYR A 537 6.40 7.46 -3.24
CA TYR A 537 5.25 8.24 -3.68
C TYR A 537 5.43 8.67 -5.14
N ILE A 538 4.31 8.95 -5.83
CA ILE A 538 4.32 9.45 -7.20
C ILE A 538 4.05 10.96 -7.18
N PRO A 539 5.08 11.81 -7.33
CA PRO A 539 4.91 13.25 -7.31
C PRO A 539 4.42 13.82 -8.65
N TYR A 540 3.59 14.86 -8.54
CA TYR A 540 3.34 15.83 -9.60
C TYR A 540 3.34 17.26 -9.03
N SER A 541 3.72 18.23 -9.85
CA SER A 541 3.68 19.64 -9.49
C SER A 541 3.22 20.46 -10.68
N SER A 542 2.31 21.40 -10.43
CA SER A 542 1.77 22.32 -11.43
C SER A 542 1.43 23.66 -10.77
N SER A 543 0.64 24.50 -11.45
CA SER A 543 -0.08 25.62 -10.82
C SER A 543 -1.29 25.10 -10.04
N ILE A 544 -1.76 25.87 -9.05
CA ILE A 544 -2.97 25.59 -8.25
C ILE A 544 -4.20 25.37 -9.15
N ASP A 545 -4.30 26.08 -10.28
CA ASP A 545 -5.42 25.94 -11.21
C ASP A 545 -5.49 24.57 -11.93
N LEU A 546 -4.42 23.76 -11.85
CA LEU A 546 -4.27 22.48 -12.56
C LEU A 546 -4.65 22.55 -14.06
N SER A 547 -4.33 23.67 -14.69
CA SER A 547 -4.62 23.94 -16.10
C SER A 547 -3.45 23.51 -17.00
N GLY A 548 -3.67 22.51 -17.85
CA GLY A 548 -2.67 21.96 -18.75
C GLY A 548 -1.66 21.04 -18.07
N ILE A 549 -0.66 20.61 -18.84
CA ILE A 549 0.39 19.67 -18.40
C ILE A 549 1.69 20.43 -18.13
N ASN A 550 2.26 20.25 -16.94
CA ASN A 550 3.55 20.81 -16.57
C ASN A 550 4.70 19.91 -17.09
N TYR A 551 5.05 20.09 -18.37
CA TYR A 551 6.13 19.35 -19.00
C TYR A 551 7.50 19.62 -18.36
N ASP A 552 7.73 20.82 -17.81
CA ASP A 552 8.99 21.14 -17.14
C ASP A 552 9.16 20.24 -15.91
N PHE A 553 8.13 20.12 -15.07
CA PHE A 553 8.19 19.21 -13.91
C PHE A 553 8.33 17.75 -14.33
N LEU A 554 7.61 17.29 -15.36
CA LEU A 554 7.76 15.92 -15.86
C LEU A 554 9.21 15.64 -16.28
N ASN A 555 9.82 16.55 -17.04
CA ASN A 555 11.21 16.41 -17.48
C ASN A 555 12.21 16.51 -16.32
N GLU A 556 12.00 17.45 -15.38
CA GLU A 556 12.85 17.65 -14.20
C GLU A 556 12.82 16.42 -13.27
N CYS A 557 11.64 15.87 -13.00
CA CYS A 557 11.45 14.83 -11.98
C CYS A 557 11.57 13.40 -12.51
N TRP A 558 11.17 13.18 -13.76
CA TRP A 558 11.08 11.86 -14.37
C TRP A 558 12.03 11.67 -15.56
N GLY A 559 12.70 12.74 -16.00
CA GLY A 559 13.58 12.74 -17.16
C GLY A 559 12.80 12.95 -18.47
N THR A 560 13.54 13.21 -19.54
CA THR A 560 12.99 13.22 -20.89
C THR A 560 12.76 11.78 -21.39
N PRO A 561 11.71 11.54 -22.20
CA PRO A 561 11.46 10.25 -22.84
C PRO A 561 12.66 9.66 -23.57
#